data_AF-A0A830GSW1-F1
#
_entry.id   AF-A0A830GSW1-F1
#
_cell.length_a   1.000
_cell.length_b   1.000
_cell.length_c   1.000
_cell.angle_alpha   90.00
_cell.angle_beta   90.00
_cell.angle_gamma   90.00
#
_symmetry.space_group_name_H-M   'P 1'
#
loop_
_entity.id
_entity.type
_entity.pdbx_description
1 polymer ?
#
loop_
_entity_poly.entity_id
_entity_poly.type
_entity_poly.pdbx_seq_one_letter_code
_entity_poly.pdbx_strand_id
1 'polypeptide(L)'
;MPRDSPWELRRAVELMEKRGFKTVETGSNFALMELRRMRALVIYPLRDYLQLSSIDDVIKEFMLDKADSIVVVSERPYYLSDELNSAIERANLSGRTIGARVYPVYAGDIDGQLNVTMGIMLANNYDKVGNSDEADGQCPSCGEPMRVVFDNHVMDEGEESREQVLVCKRCGLKIHRFIHASGDAGSLASILHG
;
A
#
# COMPACT_ATOMS: atom_id res chain seq x y z
N MET A 1 9.85 14.96 7.69
CA MET A 1 9.97 15.19 6.23
C MET A 1 10.83 16.42 5.95
N PRO A 2 11.76 16.40 4.98
CA PRO A 2 12.51 17.60 4.55
C PRO A 2 11.58 18.70 4.02
N ARG A 3 11.90 19.98 4.28
CA ARG A 3 11.08 21.13 3.84
C ARG A 3 10.91 21.21 2.32
N ASP A 4 11.93 20.80 1.57
CA ASP A 4 11.98 20.91 0.11
C ASP A 4 11.33 19.71 -0.62
N SER A 5 10.67 18.82 0.12
CA SER A 5 9.99 17.68 -0.50
C SER A 5 8.81 18.15 -1.38
N PRO A 6 8.47 17.43 -2.45
CA PRO A 6 7.25 17.66 -3.22
C PRO A 6 6.00 17.64 -2.32
N TRP A 7 4.99 18.46 -2.66
CA TRP A 7 3.77 18.54 -1.84
C TRP A 7 2.99 17.23 -1.90
N GLU A 8 3.08 16.51 -3.02
CA GLU A 8 2.49 15.20 -3.27
C GLU A 8 3.02 14.16 -2.28
N LEU A 9 4.34 14.15 -2.09
CA LEU A 9 4.99 13.25 -1.15
C LEU A 9 4.57 13.57 0.29
N ARG A 10 4.50 14.86 0.65
CA ARG A 10 4.00 15.29 1.97
C ARG A 10 2.57 14.84 2.19
N ARG A 11 1.69 15.06 1.21
CA ARG A 11 0.28 14.67 1.28
C ARG A 11 0.12 13.16 1.42
N ALA A 12 0.88 12.39 0.66
CA ALA A 12 0.86 10.93 0.76
C ALA A 12 1.28 10.45 2.15
N VAL A 13 2.34 11.02 2.73
CA VAL A 13 2.77 10.70 4.10
C VAL A 13 1.71 11.08 5.12
N GLU A 14 1.12 12.27 5.04
CA GLU A 14 0.05 12.69 5.95
C GLU A 14 -1.13 11.71 5.93
N LEU A 15 -1.58 11.29 4.74
CA LEU A 15 -2.66 10.32 4.59
C LEU A 15 -2.30 8.94 5.18
N MET A 16 -1.07 8.48 4.98
CA MET A 16 -0.60 7.22 5.56
C MET A 16 -0.44 7.31 7.08
N GLU A 17 0.04 8.43 7.61
CA GLU A 17 0.13 8.67 9.06
C GLU A 17 -1.24 8.68 9.72
N LYS A 18 -2.28 9.26 9.08
CA LYS A 18 -3.67 9.15 9.54
C LYS A 18 -4.16 7.70 9.63
N ARG A 19 -3.64 6.79 8.79
CA ARG A 19 -3.92 5.34 8.84
C ARG A 19 -3.03 4.56 9.81
N GLY A 20 -2.19 5.25 10.60
CA GLY A 20 -1.36 4.64 11.65
C GLY A 20 0.02 4.19 11.18
N PHE A 21 0.43 4.49 9.95
CA PHE A 21 1.81 4.27 9.52
C PHE A 21 2.75 5.22 10.26
N LYS A 22 3.96 4.75 10.54
CA LYS A 22 5.03 5.53 11.17
C LYS A 22 6.18 5.71 10.20
N THR A 23 6.67 6.94 10.09
CA THR A 23 7.84 7.24 9.27
C THR A 23 9.11 6.59 9.85
N VAL A 24 9.84 5.84 9.03
CA VAL A 24 11.11 5.17 9.39
C VAL A 24 12.31 5.93 8.82
N GLU A 25 12.24 6.27 7.53
CA GLU A 25 13.32 6.97 6.80
C GLU A 25 12.68 7.93 5.79
N THR A 26 13.29 9.10 5.58
CA THR A 26 12.80 10.08 4.58
C THR A 26 13.95 10.64 3.79
N GLY A 27 13.74 10.79 2.49
CA GLY A 27 14.58 11.57 1.59
C GLY A 27 13.85 12.80 1.08
N SER A 28 14.45 13.49 0.12
CA SER A 28 13.81 14.62 -0.59
C SER A 28 12.65 14.18 -1.48
N ASN A 29 12.66 12.93 -1.93
CA ASN A 29 11.75 12.41 -2.94
C ASN A 29 11.16 11.03 -2.56
N PHE A 30 11.35 10.59 -1.31
CA PHE A 30 10.76 9.36 -0.80
C PHE A 30 10.49 9.41 0.70
N ALA A 31 9.60 8.52 1.16
CA ALA A 31 9.38 8.21 2.56
C ALA A 31 9.19 6.71 2.73
N LEU A 32 10.05 6.08 3.53
CA LEU A 32 9.85 4.71 4.00
C LEU A 32 9.04 4.75 5.29
N MET A 33 7.89 4.09 5.27
CA MET A 33 6.92 4.06 6.35
C MET A 33 6.66 2.62 6.79
N GLU A 34 6.28 2.45 8.05
CA GLU A 34 6.03 1.15 8.64
C GLU A 34 4.66 1.10 9.32
N LEU A 35 3.91 0.03 9.08
CA LEU A 35 2.72 -0.34 9.83
C LEU A 35 2.92 -1.76 10.36
N ARG A 36 3.15 -1.86 11.67
CA ARG A 36 3.51 -3.12 12.35
C ARG A 36 4.75 -3.76 11.71
N ARG A 37 4.61 -4.87 11.00
CA ARG A 37 5.73 -5.56 10.33
C ARG A 37 5.79 -5.27 8.82
N MET A 38 4.85 -4.50 8.28
CA MET A 38 4.83 -4.14 6.87
C MET A 38 5.59 -2.83 6.65
N ARG A 39 6.49 -2.82 5.68
CA ARG A 39 7.18 -1.61 5.19
C ARG A 39 6.62 -1.17 3.85
N ALA A 40 6.27 0.10 3.77
CA ALA A 40 5.77 0.75 2.56
C ALA A 40 6.69 1.91 2.18
N LEU A 41 7.22 1.90 0.97
CA LEU A 41 7.99 3.01 0.43
C LEU A 41 7.08 3.87 -0.44
N VAL A 42 6.90 5.13 -0.09
CA VAL A 42 6.28 6.13 -0.98
C VAL A 42 7.39 6.86 -1.72
N ILE A 43 7.31 6.90 -3.03
CA ILE A 43 8.25 7.64 -3.87
C ILE A 43 7.51 8.69 -4.69
N TYR A 44 8.13 9.85 -4.83
CA TYR A 44 7.79 10.84 -5.84
C TYR A 44 9.03 11.07 -6.69
N PRO A 45 9.15 10.45 -7.87
CA PRO A 45 10.37 10.55 -8.65
C PRO A 45 10.53 11.98 -9.20
N LEU A 46 11.75 12.52 -9.09
CA LEU A 46 12.08 13.85 -9.60
C LEU A 46 12.19 13.91 -11.13
N ARG A 47 12.10 12.75 -11.79
CA ARG A 47 12.16 12.58 -13.24
C ARG A 47 11.11 11.56 -13.65
N ASP A 48 10.40 11.82 -14.73
CA ASP A 48 9.36 10.91 -15.26
C ASP A 48 9.92 9.61 -15.86
N TYR A 49 11.23 9.53 -16.06
CA TYR A 49 11.90 8.37 -16.67
C TYR A 49 13.05 7.89 -15.80
N LEU A 50 13.08 6.58 -15.54
CA LEU A 50 14.21 5.92 -14.89
C LEU A 50 15.39 5.88 -15.86
N GLN A 51 16.36 6.78 -15.66
CA GLN A 51 17.65 6.75 -16.37
C GLN A 51 18.66 5.93 -15.57
N LEU A 52 18.33 4.69 -15.24
CA LEU A 52 19.15 3.86 -14.37
C LEU A 52 20.00 2.88 -15.18
N SER A 53 21.29 2.86 -14.86
CA SER A 53 22.32 2.12 -15.60
C SER A 53 22.33 0.62 -15.32
N SER A 54 21.82 0.17 -14.18
CA SER A 54 21.79 -1.24 -13.79
C SER A 54 20.60 -1.59 -12.89
N ILE A 55 20.26 -2.87 -12.81
CA ILE A 55 19.22 -3.39 -11.89
C ILE A 55 19.60 -3.10 -10.42
N ASP A 56 20.89 -3.16 -10.10
CA ASP A 56 21.37 -2.91 -8.73
C ASP A 56 21.17 -1.44 -8.33
N ASP A 57 21.32 -0.51 -9.27
CA ASP A 57 21.00 0.91 -9.05
C ASP A 57 19.51 1.07 -8.76
N VAL A 58 18.62 0.40 -9.52
CA VAL A 58 17.17 0.42 -9.29
C VAL A 58 16.82 -0.14 -7.90
N ILE A 59 17.40 -1.28 -7.52
CA ILE A 59 17.16 -1.90 -6.21
C ILE A 59 17.54 -0.95 -5.08
N LYS A 60 18.72 -0.33 -5.19
CA LYS A 60 19.24 0.57 -4.16
C LYS A 60 18.46 1.88 -4.09
N GLU A 61 18.16 2.49 -5.23
CA GLU A 61 17.45 3.77 -5.31
C GLU A 61 16.01 3.65 -4.79
N PHE A 62 15.32 2.57 -5.15
CA PHE A 62 13.93 2.33 -4.75
C PHE A 62 13.79 1.39 -3.56
N MET A 63 14.89 1.09 -2.85
CA MET A 63 14.93 0.23 -1.68
C MET A 63 14.10 -1.05 -1.84
N LEU A 64 14.18 -1.67 -3.02
CA LEU A 64 13.30 -2.79 -3.42
C LEU A 64 13.45 -3.99 -2.48
N ASP A 65 14.60 -4.12 -1.82
CA ASP A 65 14.94 -5.16 -0.85
C ASP A 65 14.45 -4.88 0.59
N LYS A 66 14.02 -3.65 0.88
CA LYS A 66 13.58 -3.21 2.22
C LYS A 66 12.07 -3.01 2.34
N ALA A 67 11.37 -2.90 1.22
CA ALA A 67 9.94 -2.58 1.18
C ALA A 67 9.10 -3.80 0.79
N ASP A 68 7.92 -3.93 1.39
CA ASP A 68 6.90 -4.91 1.01
C ASP A 68 5.96 -4.33 -0.05
N SER A 69 5.73 -3.02 0.01
CA SER A 69 4.89 -2.26 -0.90
C SER A 69 5.60 -0.99 -1.33
N ILE A 70 5.50 -0.62 -2.60
CA ILE A 70 6.08 0.59 -3.16
C ILE A 70 4.96 1.37 -3.81
N VAL A 71 4.71 2.58 -3.33
CA VAL A 71 3.71 3.50 -3.86
C VAL A 71 4.44 4.53 -4.73
N VAL A 72 4.14 4.54 -6.02
CA VAL A 72 4.74 5.46 -6.99
C VAL A 72 3.76 6.60 -7.24
N VAL A 73 4.05 7.77 -6.66
CA VAL A 73 3.25 8.99 -6.86
C VAL A 73 3.86 9.80 -7.99
N SER A 74 3.15 9.98 -9.10
CA SER A 74 3.67 10.70 -10.28
C SER A 74 2.54 11.16 -11.21
N GLU A 75 2.82 12.07 -12.14
CA GLU A 75 1.93 12.34 -13.29
C GLU A 75 1.84 11.13 -14.25
N ARG A 76 2.85 10.25 -14.25
CA ARG A 76 2.91 9.03 -15.09
C ARG A 76 3.22 7.78 -14.28
N PRO A 77 2.40 7.46 -13.27
CA PRO A 77 2.76 6.46 -12.26
C PRO A 77 2.79 5.03 -12.84
N TYR A 78 1.98 4.75 -13.87
CA TYR A 78 1.90 3.44 -14.51
C TYR A 78 3.18 3.07 -15.26
N TYR A 79 3.74 3.99 -16.05
CA TYR A 79 5.01 3.77 -16.75
C TYR A 79 6.13 3.41 -15.75
N LEU A 80 6.25 4.20 -14.69
CA LEU A 80 7.26 3.96 -13.66
C LEU A 80 7.02 2.66 -12.90
N SER A 81 5.75 2.32 -12.63
CA SER A 81 5.40 1.07 -11.98
C SER A 81 5.75 -0.14 -12.84
N ASP A 82 5.52 -0.08 -14.15
CA ASP A 82 5.89 -1.14 -15.10
C ASP A 82 7.41 -1.33 -15.17
N GLU A 83 8.16 -0.22 -15.22
CA GLU A 83 9.63 -0.28 -15.20
C GLU A 83 10.17 -0.91 -13.90
N LEU A 84 9.61 -0.55 -12.75
CA LEU A 84 9.98 -1.13 -11.46
C LEU A 84 9.58 -2.61 -11.37
N ASN A 85 8.39 -2.99 -11.84
CA ASN A 85 7.96 -4.38 -11.90
C ASN A 85 8.89 -5.21 -12.80
N SER A 86 9.27 -4.67 -13.97
CA SER A 86 10.22 -5.32 -14.86
C SER A 86 11.61 -5.46 -14.22
N ALA A 87 12.06 -4.46 -13.46
CA ALA A 87 13.31 -4.54 -12.71
C ALA A 87 13.26 -5.60 -11.60
N ILE A 88 12.14 -5.69 -10.86
CA ILE A 88 11.89 -6.73 -9.84
C ILE A 88 11.93 -8.12 -10.47
N GLU A 89 11.25 -8.31 -11.61
CA GLU A 89 11.24 -9.58 -12.32
C GLU A 89 12.66 -10.00 -12.77
N ARG A 90 13.40 -9.10 -13.41
CA ARG A 90 14.79 -9.38 -13.83
C ARG A 90 15.72 -9.66 -12.66
N ALA A 91 15.56 -8.94 -11.54
CA ALA A 91 16.31 -9.19 -10.32
C ALA A 91 16.02 -10.59 -9.78
N ASN A 92 14.74 -11.00 -9.77
CA ASN A 92 14.33 -12.33 -9.32
C ASN A 92 14.85 -13.44 -10.23
N LEU A 93 14.83 -13.24 -11.56
CA LEU A 93 15.44 -14.16 -12.52
C LEU A 93 16.96 -14.29 -12.33
N SER A 94 17.61 -13.26 -11.81
CA SER A 94 19.04 -13.24 -11.50
C SER A 94 19.37 -13.82 -10.11
N GLY A 95 18.40 -14.44 -9.43
CA GLY A 95 18.57 -15.10 -8.13
C GLY A 95 18.40 -14.19 -6.92
N ARG A 96 17.99 -12.93 -7.08
CA ARG A 96 17.54 -12.11 -5.95
C ARG A 96 16.13 -12.55 -5.53
N THR A 97 15.70 -12.23 -4.32
CA THR A 97 14.34 -12.53 -3.84
C THR A 97 13.69 -11.23 -3.36
N ILE A 98 13.14 -10.49 -4.33
CA ILE A 98 12.43 -9.24 -4.11
C ILE A 98 10.93 -9.53 -4.13
N GLY A 99 10.30 -9.36 -2.97
CA GLY A 99 8.86 -9.56 -2.77
C GLY A 99 8.03 -8.28 -2.79
N ALA A 100 8.65 -7.13 -3.07
CA ALA A 100 7.97 -5.84 -3.11
C ALA A 100 6.89 -5.82 -4.20
N ARG A 101 5.72 -5.26 -3.88
CA ARG A 101 4.66 -4.97 -4.86
C ARG A 101 4.61 -3.48 -5.18
N VAL A 102 4.46 -3.14 -6.45
CA VAL A 102 4.45 -1.74 -6.92
C VAL A 102 3.02 -1.28 -7.19
N TYR A 103 2.67 -0.10 -6.70
CA TYR A 103 1.34 0.49 -6.77
C TYR A 103 1.42 1.91 -7.38
N PRO A 104 0.80 2.13 -8.55
CA PRO A 104 0.75 3.46 -9.16
C PRO A 104 -0.29 4.34 -8.47
N VAL A 105 0.08 5.59 -8.17
CA VAL A 105 -0.82 6.64 -7.67
C VAL A 105 -0.62 7.90 -8.52
N TYR A 106 -1.70 8.36 -9.15
CA TYR A 106 -1.66 9.57 -9.96
C TYR A 106 -1.60 10.83 -9.09
N ALA A 107 -0.60 11.67 -9.33
CA ALA A 107 -0.35 12.89 -8.58
C ALA A 107 -1.54 13.88 -8.62
N GLY A 108 -2.36 13.84 -9.67
CA GLY A 108 -3.56 14.68 -9.78
C GLY A 108 -4.76 14.21 -8.95
N ASP A 109 -4.73 12.99 -8.39
CA ASP A 109 -5.79 12.42 -7.53
C ASP A 109 -5.17 11.55 -6.42
N ILE A 110 -4.27 12.15 -5.62
CA ILE A 110 -3.56 11.44 -4.55
C ILE A 110 -4.53 10.95 -3.50
N ASP A 111 -5.46 11.79 -3.04
CA ASP A 111 -6.38 11.45 -1.95
C ASP A 111 -7.26 10.26 -2.33
N GLY A 112 -7.85 10.25 -3.53
CA GLY A 112 -8.69 9.14 -3.99
C GLY A 112 -7.89 7.86 -4.21
N GLN A 113 -6.83 7.93 -5.02
CA GLN A 113 -6.09 6.73 -5.43
C GLN A 113 -5.24 6.14 -4.32
N LEU A 114 -4.64 6.97 -3.45
CA LEU A 114 -3.86 6.47 -2.32
C LEU A 114 -4.75 5.76 -1.30
N ASN A 115 -5.96 6.26 -1.05
CA ASN A 115 -6.92 5.60 -0.14
C ASN A 115 -7.26 4.18 -0.61
N VAL A 116 -7.54 4.01 -1.91
CA VAL A 116 -7.78 2.68 -2.50
C VAL A 116 -6.50 1.83 -2.43
N THR A 117 -5.36 2.41 -2.79
CA THR A 117 -4.06 1.73 -2.79
C THR A 117 -3.67 1.21 -1.40
N MET A 118 -3.88 2.00 -0.34
CA MET A 118 -3.64 1.57 1.03
C MET A 118 -4.50 0.35 1.40
N GLY A 119 -5.79 0.35 1.05
CA GLY A 119 -6.66 -0.80 1.27
C GLY A 119 -6.15 -2.07 0.57
N ILE A 120 -5.70 -1.93 -0.68
CA ILE A 120 -5.09 -3.02 -1.44
C ILE A 120 -3.78 -3.51 -0.82
N MET A 121 -2.92 -2.60 -0.37
CA MET A 121 -1.66 -2.92 0.30
C MET A 121 -1.90 -3.70 1.60
N LEU A 122 -2.85 -3.26 2.43
CA LEU A 122 -3.21 -3.93 3.67
C LEU A 122 -3.75 -5.33 3.41
N ALA A 123 -4.64 -5.48 2.42
CA ALA A 123 -5.19 -6.77 2.03
C ALA A 123 -4.10 -7.73 1.51
N ASN A 124 -3.14 -7.23 0.75
CA ASN A 124 -2.07 -8.04 0.17
C ASN A 124 -0.95 -8.42 1.15
N ASN A 125 -0.81 -7.68 2.25
CA ASN A 125 0.20 -7.89 3.28
C ASN A 125 -0.44 -8.17 4.66
N TYR A 126 -1.65 -8.76 4.66
CA TYR A 126 -2.44 -8.99 5.87
C TYR A 126 -1.71 -9.83 6.92
N ASP A 127 -0.80 -10.72 6.49
CA ASP A 127 0.05 -11.53 7.36
C ASP A 127 1.07 -10.69 8.15
N LYS A 128 1.48 -9.54 7.61
CA LYS A 128 2.42 -8.61 8.25
C LYS A 128 1.71 -7.56 9.10
N VAL A 129 0.53 -7.10 8.67
CA VAL A 129 -0.24 -6.08 9.39
C VAL A 129 -1.27 -6.67 10.37
N GLY A 130 -1.53 -7.96 10.31
CA GLY A 130 -2.64 -8.58 11.04
C GLY A 130 -2.59 -8.36 12.56
N ASN A 131 -3.76 -8.12 13.14
CA ASN A 131 -3.95 -7.82 14.56
C ASN A 131 -5.30 -8.31 15.13
N SER A 132 -6.07 -9.06 14.34
CA SER A 132 -7.33 -9.67 14.73
C SER A 132 -7.42 -11.09 14.17
N ASP A 133 -8.33 -11.90 14.71
CA ASP A 133 -8.75 -13.20 14.15
C ASP A 133 -10.25 -13.43 14.38
N GLU A 134 -11.02 -12.34 14.44
CA GLU A 134 -12.47 -12.38 14.66
C GLU A 134 -13.19 -13.03 13.46
N ALA A 135 -14.26 -13.77 13.72
CA ALA A 135 -15.07 -14.35 12.64
C ALA A 135 -16.01 -13.29 12.04
N ASP A 136 -16.12 -13.25 10.71
CA ASP A 136 -16.99 -12.32 9.97
C ASP A 136 -17.74 -13.05 8.85
N GLY A 137 -18.76 -13.81 9.24
CA GLY A 137 -19.69 -14.45 8.31
C GLY A 137 -19.06 -15.48 7.36
N GLN A 138 -19.79 -15.76 6.28
CA GLN A 138 -19.41 -16.74 5.25
C GLN A 138 -18.76 -16.04 4.04
N CYS A 139 -17.81 -16.73 3.42
CA CYS A 139 -17.13 -16.27 2.22
C CYS A 139 -18.10 -16.25 1.03
N PRO A 140 -18.26 -15.12 0.33
CA PRO A 140 -19.15 -15.04 -0.82
C PRO A 140 -18.67 -15.87 -2.02
N SER A 141 -17.40 -16.29 -2.03
CA SER A 141 -16.82 -17.09 -3.10
C SER A 141 -16.96 -18.61 -2.89
N CYS A 142 -16.87 -19.11 -1.65
CA CYS A 142 -16.85 -20.55 -1.39
C CYS A 142 -17.70 -21.02 -0.20
N GLY A 143 -18.39 -20.12 0.51
CA GLY A 143 -19.24 -20.43 1.67
C GLY A 143 -18.50 -20.67 2.99
N GLU A 144 -17.18 -20.88 2.96
CA GLU A 144 -16.38 -21.10 4.17
C GLU A 144 -16.27 -19.83 5.05
N PRO A 145 -16.05 -19.97 6.38
CA PRO A 145 -15.96 -18.82 7.27
C PRO A 145 -14.86 -17.81 6.88
N MET A 146 -15.19 -16.53 6.94
CA MET A 146 -14.21 -15.44 6.81
C MET A 146 -13.74 -14.96 8.19
N ARG A 147 -12.51 -14.43 8.22
CA ARG A 147 -11.87 -13.89 9.41
C ARG A 147 -11.45 -12.45 9.18
N VAL A 148 -11.75 -11.56 10.11
CA VAL A 148 -11.13 -10.24 10.20
C VAL A 148 -9.70 -10.45 10.67
N VAL A 149 -8.74 -10.18 9.80
CA VAL A 149 -7.30 -10.35 10.09
C VAL A 149 -6.62 -9.02 10.42
N PHE A 150 -7.16 -7.92 9.92
CA PHE A 150 -6.73 -6.57 10.24
C PHE A 150 -7.95 -5.75 10.66
N ASP A 151 -7.80 -4.96 11.71
CA ASP A 151 -8.81 -4.07 12.23
C ASP A 151 -8.15 -2.83 12.84
N ASN A 152 -8.48 -1.66 12.32
CA ASN A 152 -7.90 -0.40 12.74
C ASN A 152 -8.99 0.65 12.89
N HIS A 153 -8.98 1.33 14.03
CA HIS A 153 -9.85 2.48 14.27
C HIS A 153 -9.12 3.73 13.80
N VAL A 154 -9.72 4.45 12.87
CA VAL A 154 -9.20 5.67 12.28
C VAL A 154 -10.11 6.81 12.72
N MET A 155 -9.54 7.86 13.30
CA MET A 155 -10.26 9.12 13.52
C MET A 155 -9.77 10.15 12.52
N ASP A 156 -10.66 10.62 11.66
CA ASP A 156 -10.36 11.68 10.70
C ASP A 156 -11.36 12.82 10.85
N GLU A 157 -10.87 14.03 11.10
CA GLU A 157 -11.70 15.25 11.23
C GLU A 157 -12.90 15.14 12.20
N GLY A 158 -12.81 14.26 13.21
CA GLY A 158 -13.87 14.03 14.20
C GLY A 158 -14.86 12.94 13.79
N GLU A 159 -14.72 12.35 12.61
CA GLU A 159 -15.44 11.16 12.19
C GLU A 159 -14.66 9.90 12.56
N GLU A 160 -15.31 9.00 13.30
CA GLU A 160 -14.77 7.69 13.60
C GLU A 160 -15.02 6.76 12.41
N SER A 161 -13.97 6.08 11.96
CA SER A 161 -14.02 5.09 10.91
C SER A 161 -13.30 3.82 11.34
N ARG A 162 -13.74 2.67 10.83
CA ARG A 162 -13.13 1.36 11.07
C ARG A 162 -12.66 0.77 9.77
N GLU A 163 -11.37 0.48 9.68
CA GLU A 163 -10.73 -0.13 8.53
C GLU A 163 -10.40 -1.58 8.83
N GLN A 164 -10.89 -2.48 7.98
CA GLN A 164 -10.76 -3.92 8.19
C GLN A 164 -10.31 -4.63 6.93
N VAL A 165 -9.52 -5.69 7.13
CA VAL A 165 -9.24 -6.69 6.09
C VAL A 165 -9.81 -8.01 6.54
N LEU A 166 -10.62 -8.62 5.68
CA LEU A 166 -11.20 -9.92 5.89
C LEU A 166 -10.58 -10.92 4.91
N VAL A 167 -10.29 -12.13 5.37
CA VAL A 167 -9.67 -13.17 4.56
C VAL A 167 -10.41 -14.50 4.70
N CYS A 168 -10.69 -15.14 3.57
CA CYS A 168 -11.05 -16.55 3.52
C CYS A 168 -9.78 -17.39 3.35
N LYS A 169 -9.38 -18.14 4.38
CA LYS A 169 -8.20 -19.01 4.32
C LYS A 169 -8.36 -20.19 3.33
N ARG A 170 -9.59 -20.53 2.93
CA ARG A 170 -9.87 -21.63 2.00
C ARG A 170 -9.59 -21.25 0.55
N CYS A 171 -10.23 -20.21 0.04
CA CYS A 171 -10.11 -19.80 -1.37
C CYS A 171 -9.19 -18.59 -1.59
N GLY A 172 -8.64 -18.00 -0.52
CA GLY A 172 -7.72 -16.86 -0.61
C GLY A 172 -8.40 -15.52 -0.87
N LEU A 173 -9.73 -15.45 -0.91
CA LEU A 173 -10.47 -14.20 -1.08
C LEU A 173 -10.10 -13.21 0.03
N LYS A 174 -9.78 -11.98 -0.37
CA LYS A 174 -9.50 -10.85 0.52
C LYS A 174 -10.51 -9.75 0.26
N ILE A 175 -11.08 -9.20 1.33
CA ILE A 175 -11.99 -8.06 1.26
C ILE A 175 -11.43 -6.96 2.14
N HIS A 176 -11.23 -5.78 1.57
CA HIS A 176 -10.98 -4.57 2.32
C HIS A 176 -12.32 -3.85 2.56
N ARG A 177 -12.56 -3.43 3.80
CA ARG A 177 -13.79 -2.78 4.25
C ARG A 177 -13.43 -1.52 5.04
N PHE A 178 -13.96 -0.38 4.62
CA PHE A 178 -13.87 0.89 5.35
C PHE A 178 -15.28 1.29 5.79
N ILE A 179 -15.51 1.41 7.09
CA ILE A 179 -16.83 1.68 7.69
C ILE A 179 -16.78 3.06 8.36
N HIS A 180 -17.64 3.98 7.95
CA HIS A 180 -17.82 5.27 8.65
C HIS A 180 -18.87 5.16 9.75
N ALA A 181 -18.66 5.82 10.90
CA ALA A 181 -19.60 5.80 12.03
C ALA A 181 -20.96 6.49 11.73
N SER A 182 -21.03 7.32 10.68
CA SER A 182 -22.24 8.06 10.28
C SER A 182 -23.31 7.22 9.55
N GLY A 183 -23.18 5.89 9.49
CA GLY A 183 -24.25 4.99 9.06
C GLY A 183 -24.46 4.90 7.54
N ASP A 184 -23.82 5.76 6.74
CA ASP A 184 -23.69 5.52 5.30
C ASP A 184 -22.58 4.50 5.08
N ALA A 185 -22.98 3.25 4.91
CA ALA A 185 -22.12 2.19 4.40
C ALA A 185 -21.77 2.49 2.94
N GLY A 186 -20.89 3.46 2.71
CA GLY A 186 -20.09 3.59 1.50
C GLY A 186 -19.12 2.43 1.41
N SER A 187 -19.66 1.23 1.18
CA SER A 187 -18.90 0.01 0.97
C SER A 187 -18.13 0.16 -0.36
N LEU A 188 -16.94 0.75 -0.32
CA LEU A 188 -15.91 0.50 -1.32
C LEU A 188 -15.34 -0.90 -1.07
N ALA A 189 -16.15 -1.92 -1.34
CA ALA A 189 -15.71 -3.30 -1.36
C ALA A 189 -14.84 -3.50 -2.61
N SER A 190 -13.53 -3.26 -2.46
CA SER A 190 -12.58 -3.68 -3.47
C SER A 190 -12.36 -5.18 -3.31
N ILE A 191 -13.04 -5.97 -4.15
CA ILE A 191 -12.81 -7.41 -4.22
C ILE A 191 -11.48 -7.62 -4.94
N LEU A 192 -10.50 -8.15 -4.22
CA LEU A 192 -9.20 -8.51 -4.80
C LEU A 192 -9.19 -10.02 -5.06
N HIS A 193 -9.10 -10.38 -6.34
CA HIS A 193 -8.77 -11.74 -6.74
C HIS A 193 -7.25 -11.89 -6.65
N GLY A 194 -6.80 -12.86 -5.84
CA GLY A 194 -5.40 -13.24 -5.72
C GLY A 194 -4.92 -14.08 -6.90
#